data_AF-M7TJY5-F1
#
_entry.id   AF-M7TJY5-F1
#
_cell.length_a   1.000
_cell.length_b   1.000
_cell.length_c   1.000
_cell.angle_alpha   90.00
_cell.angle_beta   90.00
_cell.angle_gamma   90.00
#
_symmetry.space_group_name_H-M   'P 1'
#
loop_
_entity.id
_entity.type
_entity.pdbx_description
1 polymer ?
#
loop_
_entity_poly.entity_id
_entity_poly.type
_entity_poly.pdbx_seq_one_letter_code
_entity_poly.pdbx_strand_id
1 'polypeptide(L)'
;MASDLITHHPFKGIWALGAITVNAVKLPIWLFYYLFSSNRQHPKWSLKQAVAAVALKTAVWHSCMIQVSTPLIIKPEGKEEGFLVPIMPSSKPGVYGGICDDKEIKPATICGYWYPSPYNAEEDKTKKVVLHFHGGAFVIGDCRPSKSGYAADLLTQHIGKTLMVSYRLSSNPDGRFPAALQDAVTALHYLRDLGIEYSNIIVGGDSAGGNIVAALLRYLAITDAPGPAAALLWSPWTDLAGSLTPEVLYESPHRFTDYIPAQFAIWGANAYCPKNGPVSMDSEWISPAKHRFYTKTPIWIQGNGQEILLEQIKEFSNGMKGVEGNKIAFHSEEIATHDILLVGNVTGFEKEAINSVKAAAEWLNQL
;
A
#
# COMPACT_ATOMS: atom_id res chain seq x y z
N MET A 1 -2.36 -15.69 -20.56
CA MET A 1 -1.06 -15.00 -20.70
C MET A 1 -0.96 -14.43 -22.10
N ALA A 2 -1.25 -13.15 -22.28
CA ALA A 2 -0.73 -12.44 -23.45
C ALA A 2 0.80 -12.39 -23.31
N SER A 3 1.48 -12.61 -24.43
CA SER A 3 2.84 -13.13 -24.54
C SER A 3 3.93 -12.31 -23.86
N ASP A 4 4.98 -13.01 -23.42
CA ASP A 4 6.31 -12.52 -23.01
C ASP A 4 6.95 -11.50 -23.99
N LEU A 5 6.34 -11.32 -25.16
CA LEU A 5 6.79 -10.39 -26.18
C LEU A 5 6.57 -8.92 -25.77
N ILE A 6 5.42 -8.56 -25.16
CA ILE A 6 5.05 -7.15 -24.90
C ILE A 6 5.72 -6.55 -23.65
N THR A 7 6.36 -7.38 -22.83
CA THR A 7 7.11 -6.98 -21.63
C THR A 7 8.54 -6.56 -21.97
N HIS A 8 9.02 -6.85 -23.18
CA HIS A 8 10.37 -6.59 -23.66
C HIS A 8 10.41 -5.52 -24.76
N HIS A 9 11.54 -4.81 -24.88
CA HIS A 9 11.77 -3.88 -25.99
C HIS A 9 11.97 -4.64 -27.31
N PRO A 10 11.49 -4.11 -28.45
CA PRO A 10 10.84 -2.81 -28.64
C PRO A 10 9.31 -2.82 -28.40
N PHE A 11 8.69 -3.99 -28.29
CA PHE A 11 7.23 -4.14 -28.23
C PHE A 11 6.58 -3.44 -27.04
N LYS A 12 7.27 -3.39 -25.89
CA LYS A 12 6.88 -2.58 -24.74
C LYS A 12 6.69 -1.10 -25.08
N GLY A 13 7.62 -0.53 -25.86
CA GLY A 13 7.53 0.86 -26.32
C GLY A 13 6.38 1.08 -27.31
N ILE A 14 6.20 0.14 -28.24
CA ILE A 14 5.10 0.17 -29.22
C ILE A 14 3.74 0.12 -28.50
N TRP A 15 3.59 -0.77 -27.53
CA TRP A 15 2.38 -0.87 -26.71
C TRP A 15 2.12 0.42 -25.93
N ALA A 16 3.14 0.99 -25.29
CA ALA A 16 3.00 2.23 -24.52
C ALA A 16 2.52 3.40 -25.40
N LEU A 17 3.08 3.54 -26.61
CA LEU A 17 2.63 4.55 -27.57
C LEU A 17 1.17 4.31 -28.00
N GLY A 18 0.83 3.07 -28.36
CA GLY A 18 -0.54 2.70 -28.72
C GLY A 18 -1.54 2.96 -27.59
N ALA A 19 -1.16 2.67 -26.34
CA ALA A 19 -1.95 2.94 -25.15
C ALA A 19 -2.25 4.43 -24.98
N ILE A 20 -1.25 5.30 -25.17
CA ILE A 20 -1.43 6.76 -25.10
C ILE A 20 -2.42 7.20 -26.18
N THR A 21 -2.24 6.77 -27.43
CA THR A 21 -3.13 7.12 -28.54
C THR A 21 -4.57 6.66 -28.28
N VAL A 22 -4.76 5.41 -27.86
CA VAL A 22 -6.10 4.86 -27.58
C VAL A 22 -6.79 5.63 -26.45
N ASN A 23 -6.08 5.98 -25.38
CA ASN A 23 -6.66 6.75 -24.28
C ASN A 23 -6.99 8.19 -24.68
N ALA A 24 -6.16 8.83 -25.50
CA ALA A 24 -6.45 10.16 -26.03
C ALA A 24 -7.74 10.18 -26.87
N VAL A 25 -7.99 9.13 -27.66
CA VAL A 25 -9.23 9.00 -28.45
C VAL A 25 -10.45 8.69 -27.57
N LYS A 26 -10.30 7.91 -26.51
CA LYS A 26 -11.40 7.56 -25.59
C LYS A 26 -11.82 8.73 -24.70
N LEU A 27 -10.92 9.65 -24.37
CA LEU A 27 -11.19 10.73 -23.41
C LEU A 27 -12.39 11.62 -23.80
N PRO A 28 -12.52 12.14 -25.04
CA PRO A 28 -13.71 12.89 -25.47
C PRO A 28 -15.01 12.07 -25.36
N ILE A 29 -14.94 10.76 -25.64
CA ILE A 29 -16.09 9.86 -25.58
C ILE A 29 -16.54 9.69 -24.13
N TRP A 30 -15.62 9.46 -23.20
CA TRP A 30 -15.92 9.37 -21.77
C TRP A 30 -16.47 10.68 -21.22
N LEU A 31 -15.88 11.82 -21.60
CA LEU A 31 -16.37 13.13 -21.21
C LEU A 31 -17.83 13.32 -21.62
N PHE A 32 -18.17 13.01 -22.87
CA PHE A 32 -19.55 13.10 -23.37
C PHE A 32 -20.48 12.10 -22.69
N TYR A 33 -20.10 10.82 -22.61
CA TYR A 33 -20.92 9.76 -22.04
C TYR A 33 -21.27 10.01 -20.57
N TYR A 34 -20.32 10.50 -19.77
CA TYR A 34 -20.48 10.78 -18.34
C TYR A 34 -21.04 12.18 -18.02
N LEU A 35 -21.39 12.99 -19.02
CA LEU A 35 -22.15 14.24 -18.79
C LEU A 35 -23.45 13.93 -18.01
N PHE A 36 -24.10 12.82 -18.34
CA PHE A 36 -25.29 12.33 -17.66
C PHE A 36 -24.91 11.50 -16.44
N SER A 37 -25.39 11.89 -15.25
CA SER A 37 -25.07 11.20 -13.99
C SER A 37 -25.52 9.74 -13.98
N SER A 38 -26.60 9.40 -14.68
CA SER A 38 -27.10 8.02 -14.85
C SER A 38 -26.13 7.10 -15.58
N ASN A 39 -25.22 7.65 -16.39
CA ASN A 39 -24.24 6.88 -17.16
C ASN A 39 -22.91 6.70 -16.42
N ARG A 40 -22.71 7.41 -15.30
CA ARG A 40 -21.51 7.30 -14.48
C ARG A 40 -21.50 5.96 -13.75
N GLN A 41 -20.30 5.49 -13.43
CA GLN A 41 -20.08 4.27 -12.66
C GLN A 41 -20.79 4.32 -11.30
N HIS A 42 -20.93 5.51 -10.73
CA HIS A 42 -21.74 5.76 -9.55
C HIS A 42 -22.50 7.09 -9.68
N PRO A 43 -23.82 7.14 -9.38
CA PRO A 43 -24.66 8.31 -9.67
C PRO A 43 -24.31 9.56 -8.85
N LYS A 44 -23.71 9.38 -7.66
CA LYS A 44 -23.25 10.50 -6.81
C LYS A 44 -21.91 11.11 -7.25
N TRP A 45 -21.20 10.50 -8.21
CA TRP A 45 -19.90 11.00 -8.64
C TRP A 45 -20.02 12.24 -9.50
N SER A 46 -19.07 13.15 -9.33
CA SER A 46 -18.82 14.24 -10.27
C SER A 46 -18.32 13.71 -11.62
N LEU A 47 -18.37 14.56 -12.65
CA LEU A 47 -17.77 14.23 -13.95
C LEU A 47 -16.27 13.95 -13.83
N LYS A 48 -15.54 14.74 -13.01
CA LYS A 48 -14.11 14.56 -12.75
C LYS A 48 -13.85 13.15 -12.21
N GLN A 49 -14.59 12.74 -11.18
CA GLN A 49 -14.43 11.41 -10.56
C GLN A 49 -14.69 10.27 -11.54
N ALA A 50 -15.79 10.34 -12.30
CA ALA A 50 -16.15 9.32 -13.29
C ALA A 50 -15.09 9.15 -14.38
N VAL A 51 -14.60 10.26 -14.95
CA VAL A 51 -13.58 10.24 -16.00
C VAL A 51 -12.22 9.82 -15.44
N ALA A 52 -11.83 10.35 -14.27
CA ALA A 52 -10.54 10.02 -13.66
C ALA A 52 -10.44 8.55 -13.26
N ALA A 53 -11.51 7.95 -12.70
CA ALA A 53 -11.53 6.54 -12.34
C ALA A 53 -11.30 5.62 -13.56
N VAL A 54 -11.99 5.87 -14.68
CA VAL A 54 -11.80 5.05 -15.90
C VAL A 54 -10.45 5.30 -16.57
N ALA A 55 -9.95 6.53 -16.54
CA ALA A 55 -8.65 6.88 -17.09
C ALA A 55 -7.53 6.20 -16.29
N LEU A 56 -7.58 6.30 -14.96
CA LEU A 56 -6.63 5.64 -14.06
C LEU A 56 -6.69 4.12 -14.21
N LYS A 57 -7.90 3.53 -14.29
CA LYS A 57 -8.06 2.11 -14.56
C LYS A 57 -7.36 1.65 -15.82
N THR A 58 -7.54 2.42 -16.89
CA THR A 58 -6.94 2.08 -18.18
C THR A 58 -5.41 2.24 -18.13
N ALA A 59 -4.91 3.27 -17.44
CA ALA A 59 -3.48 3.46 -17.22
C ALA A 59 -2.86 2.31 -16.40
N VAL A 60 -3.50 1.91 -15.30
CA VAL A 60 -3.06 0.76 -14.48
C VAL A 60 -3.09 -0.52 -15.30
N TRP A 61 -4.16 -0.76 -16.07
CA TRP A 61 -4.25 -1.93 -16.94
C TRP A 61 -3.10 -2.00 -17.95
N HIS A 62 -2.80 -0.89 -18.66
CA HIS A 62 -1.68 -0.87 -19.59
C HIS A 62 -0.33 -1.08 -18.90
N SER A 63 -0.14 -0.52 -17.70
CA SER A 63 1.05 -0.72 -16.87
C SER A 63 1.27 -2.21 -16.53
N CYS A 64 0.18 -2.93 -16.21
CA CYS A 64 0.21 -4.37 -15.96
C CYS A 64 0.61 -5.16 -17.20
N MET A 65 0.04 -4.82 -18.36
CA MET A 65 0.28 -5.55 -19.60
C MET A 65 1.75 -5.51 -20.03
N ILE A 66 2.45 -4.41 -19.75
CA ILE A 66 3.88 -4.27 -20.05
C ILE A 66 4.79 -4.55 -18.86
N GLN A 67 4.22 -4.92 -17.71
CA GLN A 67 4.90 -5.12 -16.43
C GLN A 67 5.91 -4.00 -16.18
N VAL A 68 5.41 -2.78 -15.93
CA VAL A 68 6.28 -1.63 -15.60
C VAL A 68 7.21 -2.01 -14.44
N SER A 69 8.51 -1.78 -14.62
CA SER A 69 9.51 -2.02 -13.59
C SER A 69 9.78 -0.72 -12.85
N THR A 70 9.81 -0.77 -11.52
CA THR A 70 10.21 0.35 -10.67
C THR A 70 11.49 -0.08 -9.93
N PRO A 71 12.66 0.48 -10.28
CA PRO A 71 13.90 0.10 -9.62
C PRO A 71 13.93 0.67 -8.19
N LEU A 72 14.52 -0.10 -7.26
CA LEU A 72 14.83 0.40 -5.93
C LEU A 72 16.01 1.38 -6.01
N ILE A 73 15.80 2.62 -5.59
CA ILE A 73 16.82 3.67 -5.64
C ILE A 73 17.33 3.92 -4.22
N ILE A 74 18.58 3.50 -3.95
CA ILE A 74 19.17 3.58 -2.60
C ILE A 74 19.99 4.87 -2.42
N LYS A 75 20.45 5.48 -3.52
CA LYS A 75 21.30 6.69 -3.49
C LYS A 75 20.46 7.93 -3.83
N PRO A 76 20.44 8.95 -2.96
CA PRO A 76 19.84 10.23 -3.29
C PRO A 76 20.63 10.91 -4.39
N GLU A 77 19.95 11.67 -5.25
CA GLU A 77 20.59 12.54 -6.24
C GLU A 77 19.99 13.95 -6.20
N GLY A 78 20.85 14.97 -6.23
CA GLY A 78 20.43 16.36 -6.34
C GLY A 78 19.57 16.84 -5.17
N LYS A 79 18.34 17.28 -5.45
CA LYS A 79 17.44 17.88 -4.44
C LYS A 79 16.89 16.88 -3.41
N GLU A 80 17.10 15.58 -3.63
CA GLU A 80 16.68 14.53 -2.69
C GLU A 80 17.73 14.29 -1.58
N GLU A 81 18.91 14.90 -1.70
CA GLU A 81 19.98 14.79 -0.70
C GLU A 81 19.49 15.27 0.68
N GLY A 82 19.52 14.37 1.66
CA GLY A 82 19.05 14.58 3.03
C GLY A 82 17.64 14.09 3.31
N PHE A 83 16.76 14.03 2.30
CA PHE A 83 15.39 13.55 2.48
C PHE A 83 15.29 12.05 2.25
N LEU A 84 15.93 11.57 1.18
CA LEU A 84 16.05 10.16 0.88
C LEU A 84 17.22 9.57 1.67
N VAL A 85 16.93 8.59 2.51
CA VAL A 85 17.88 7.96 3.43
C VAL A 85 17.97 6.46 3.15
N PRO A 86 19.18 5.90 3.06
CA PRO A 86 19.35 4.45 3.06
C PRO A 86 19.01 3.90 4.45
N ILE A 87 18.27 2.80 4.49
CA ILE A 87 17.84 2.12 5.70
C ILE A 87 18.51 0.74 5.69
N MET A 88 19.46 0.56 6.59
CA MET A 88 20.27 -0.66 6.67
C MET A 88 19.58 -1.71 7.57
N PRO A 89 19.68 -3.01 7.23
CA PRO A 89 19.26 -4.08 8.13
C PRO A 89 19.95 -4.00 9.49
N SER A 90 19.24 -4.38 10.55
CA SER A 90 19.83 -4.44 11.88
C SER A 90 20.83 -5.58 11.98
N SER A 91 22.00 -5.33 12.58
CA SER A 91 22.97 -6.38 12.91
C SER A 91 22.68 -7.05 14.27
N LYS A 92 21.67 -6.58 15.01
CA LYS A 92 21.31 -7.12 16.32
C LYS A 92 20.76 -8.55 16.19
N PRO A 93 21.28 -9.53 16.96
CA PRO A 93 20.75 -10.89 16.95
C PRO A 93 19.27 -10.94 17.32
N GLY A 94 18.51 -11.83 16.68
CA GLY A 94 17.09 -12.06 17.01
C GLY A 94 16.11 -11.07 16.37
N VAL A 95 16.57 -10.04 15.65
CA VAL A 95 15.67 -9.11 14.92
C VAL A 95 14.91 -9.82 13.81
N TYR A 96 15.58 -10.70 13.08
CA TYR A 96 15.01 -11.51 11.99
C TYR A 96 14.98 -12.97 12.42
N GLY A 97 13.82 -13.47 12.79
CA GLY A 97 13.60 -14.87 13.14
C GLY A 97 12.33 -15.44 12.48
N GLY A 98 12.12 -16.74 12.63
CA GLY A 98 10.93 -17.41 12.10
C GLY A 98 10.75 -17.15 10.60
N ILE A 99 9.59 -16.59 10.23
CA ILE A 99 9.26 -16.30 8.82
C ILE A 99 10.20 -15.28 8.16
N CYS A 100 10.90 -14.46 8.95
CA CYS A 100 11.87 -13.48 8.46
C CYS A 100 13.28 -14.07 8.25
N ASP A 101 13.56 -15.28 8.74
CA ASP A 101 14.83 -15.99 8.49
C ASP A 101 14.67 -16.99 7.32
N ASP A 102 14.46 -16.45 6.12
CA ASP A 102 14.28 -17.25 4.91
C ASP A 102 15.63 -17.72 4.33
N LYS A 103 15.65 -18.88 3.66
CA LYS A 103 16.88 -19.47 3.11
C LYS A 103 17.41 -18.70 1.91
N GLU A 104 16.54 -18.17 1.06
CA GLU A 104 16.88 -17.53 -0.21
C GLU A 104 16.87 -16.00 -0.05
N ILE A 105 15.85 -15.46 0.61
CA ILE A 105 15.62 -14.03 0.75
C ILE A 105 16.19 -13.53 2.08
N LYS A 106 17.25 -12.72 2.02
CA LYS A 106 17.90 -12.13 3.20
C LYS A 106 17.56 -10.64 3.36
N PRO A 107 17.53 -10.09 4.59
CA PRO A 107 17.39 -8.66 4.81
C PRO A 107 18.44 -7.87 4.02
N ALA A 108 18.02 -6.78 3.39
CA ALA A 108 18.87 -5.96 2.54
C ALA A 108 18.63 -4.46 2.78
N THR A 109 19.56 -3.63 2.33
CA THR A 109 19.39 -2.17 2.39
C THR A 109 18.22 -1.73 1.51
N ILE A 110 17.33 -0.95 2.12
CA ILE A 110 16.23 -0.27 1.43
C ILE A 110 16.43 1.25 1.53
N CYS A 111 15.44 2.03 1.12
CA CYS A 111 15.43 3.46 1.36
C CYS A 111 14.09 3.95 1.89
N GLY A 112 14.13 5.11 2.53
CA GLY A 112 12.93 5.87 2.85
C GLY A 112 13.11 7.35 2.52
N TYR A 113 12.01 8.07 2.45
CA TYR A 113 11.97 9.51 2.20
C TYR A 113 11.22 10.20 3.33
N TRP A 114 11.89 11.16 3.98
CA TRP A 114 11.30 11.94 5.07
C TRP A 114 10.45 13.10 4.55
N TYR A 115 9.28 13.31 5.17
CA TYR A 115 8.37 14.43 4.90
C TYR A 115 8.05 15.20 6.18
N PRO A 116 7.95 16.55 6.13
CA PRO A 116 8.21 17.41 4.98
C PRO A 116 9.70 17.84 4.92
N SER A 117 10.53 17.29 5.81
CA SER A 117 11.95 17.62 5.98
C SER A 117 12.71 16.43 6.58
N PRO A 118 14.04 16.35 6.46
CA PRO A 118 14.85 15.31 7.09
C PRO A 118 14.60 15.21 8.60
N TYR A 119 14.67 14.00 9.18
CA TYR A 119 14.52 13.83 10.63
C TYR A 119 15.66 14.50 11.40
N ASN A 120 15.32 15.33 12.40
CA ASN A 120 16.26 15.98 13.30
C ASN A 120 15.97 15.51 14.73
N ALA A 121 16.92 14.79 15.34
CA ALA A 121 16.73 14.16 16.64
C ALA A 121 16.44 15.16 17.78
N GLU A 122 16.95 16.39 17.71
CA GLU A 122 16.70 17.41 18.74
C GLU A 122 15.31 18.06 18.56
N GLU A 123 14.95 18.38 17.32
CA GLU A 123 13.70 19.10 17.00
C GLU A 123 12.47 18.16 16.95
N ASP A 124 12.67 16.90 16.60
CA ASP A 124 11.59 15.94 16.35
C ASP A 124 11.42 14.91 17.47
N LYS A 125 12.22 14.97 18.54
CA LYS A 125 12.24 13.97 19.64
C LYS A 125 10.88 13.60 20.21
N THR A 126 9.97 14.56 20.30
CA THR A 126 8.64 14.40 20.90
C THR A 126 7.52 14.25 19.86
N LYS A 127 7.83 14.36 18.57
CA LYS A 127 6.83 14.27 17.50
C LYS A 127 6.45 12.81 17.26
N LYS A 128 5.18 12.60 16.91
CA LYS A 128 4.76 11.32 16.33
C LYS A 128 5.40 11.17 14.96
N VAL A 129 5.89 9.97 14.69
CA VAL A 129 6.46 9.58 13.41
C VAL A 129 5.58 8.51 12.77
N VAL A 130 5.12 8.77 11.55
CA VAL A 130 4.40 7.81 10.74
C VAL A 130 5.39 7.06 9.86
N LEU A 131 5.61 5.78 10.12
CA LEU A 131 6.36 4.87 9.27
C LEU A 131 5.41 4.25 8.25
N HIS A 132 5.43 4.70 7.01
CA HIS A 132 4.40 4.34 6.03
C HIS A 132 4.95 3.54 4.84
N PHE A 133 4.27 2.43 4.53
CA PHE A 133 4.57 1.56 3.39
C PHE A 133 3.57 1.81 2.26
N HIS A 134 4.05 2.15 1.07
CA HIS A 134 3.18 2.49 -0.05
C HIS A 134 2.49 1.25 -0.67
N GLY A 135 1.35 1.47 -1.30
CA GLY A 135 0.64 0.51 -2.15
C GLY A 135 1.29 0.31 -3.51
N GLY A 136 0.64 -0.44 -4.39
CA GLY A 136 1.18 -0.79 -5.70
C GLY A 136 1.35 -2.30 -5.93
N ALA A 137 0.55 -3.11 -5.23
CA ALA A 137 0.46 -4.55 -5.39
C ALA A 137 1.81 -5.29 -5.30
N PHE A 138 2.74 -4.77 -4.48
CA PHE A 138 4.13 -5.23 -4.35
C PHE A 138 4.99 -5.12 -5.61
N VAL A 139 4.51 -4.57 -6.72
CA VAL A 139 5.19 -4.61 -8.02
C VAL A 139 5.58 -3.25 -8.56
N ILE A 140 4.97 -2.16 -8.07
CA ILE A 140 5.28 -0.79 -8.46
C ILE A 140 5.21 0.16 -7.25
N GLY A 141 5.73 1.38 -7.43
CA GLY A 141 5.70 2.43 -6.41
C GLY A 141 7.06 2.66 -5.75
N ASP A 142 7.19 3.81 -5.10
CA ASP A 142 8.36 4.18 -4.30
C ASP A 142 8.00 5.30 -3.32
N CYS A 143 8.91 5.63 -2.40
CA CYS A 143 8.72 6.65 -1.37
C CYS A 143 8.80 8.11 -1.85
N ARG A 144 9.17 8.36 -3.12
CA ARG A 144 9.51 9.72 -3.59
C ARG A 144 8.26 10.58 -3.81
N PRO A 145 8.40 11.92 -3.81
CA PRO A 145 7.27 12.83 -3.93
C PRO A 145 6.40 12.60 -5.17
N SER A 146 7.00 12.18 -6.28
CA SER A 146 6.26 11.92 -7.53
C SER A 146 5.28 10.74 -7.47
N LYS A 147 5.44 9.83 -6.51
CA LYS A 147 4.60 8.64 -6.34
C LYS A 147 3.81 8.66 -5.04
N SER A 148 4.47 9.07 -3.97
CA SER A 148 3.99 8.96 -2.59
C SER A 148 3.72 10.31 -1.91
N GLY A 149 4.04 11.43 -2.57
CA GLY A 149 4.01 12.76 -1.96
C GLY A 149 2.62 13.16 -1.45
N TYR A 150 1.56 12.86 -2.19
CA TYR A 150 0.19 13.20 -1.77
C TYR A 150 -0.22 12.51 -0.46
N ALA A 151 0.01 11.20 -0.36
CA ALA A 151 -0.23 10.43 0.87
C ALA A 151 0.64 10.94 2.02
N ALA A 152 1.95 11.14 1.76
CA ALA A 152 2.89 11.60 2.76
C ALA A 152 2.54 12.99 3.31
N ASP A 153 2.09 13.90 2.44
CA ASP A 153 1.65 15.24 2.83
C ASP A 153 0.40 15.18 3.71
N LEU A 154 -0.59 14.37 3.35
CA LEU A 154 -1.80 14.20 4.17
C LEU A 154 -1.47 13.65 5.57
N LEU A 155 -0.65 12.60 5.65
CA LEU A 155 -0.21 12.01 6.91
C LEU A 155 0.60 13.01 7.74
N THR A 156 1.50 13.75 7.09
CA THR A 156 2.34 14.78 7.73
C THR A 156 1.53 15.94 8.28
N GLN A 157 0.52 16.41 7.54
CA GLN A 157 -0.31 17.55 7.92
C GLN A 157 -1.25 17.24 9.08
N HIS A 158 -1.70 15.99 9.21
CA HIS A 158 -2.76 15.63 10.14
C HIS A 158 -2.35 14.72 11.30
N ILE A 159 -1.26 13.96 11.16
CA ILE A 159 -0.87 12.95 12.16
C ILE A 159 0.54 13.24 12.70
N GLY A 160 1.55 13.31 11.84
CA GLY A 160 2.92 13.49 12.31
C GLY A 160 3.96 13.31 11.21
N LYS A 161 5.23 13.57 11.53
CA LYS A 161 6.32 13.51 10.56
C LYS A 161 6.37 12.14 9.90
N THR A 162 6.40 12.09 8.56
CA THR A 162 6.21 10.82 7.84
C THR A 162 7.52 10.35 7.22
N LEU A 163 7.86 9.07 7.41
CA LEU A 163 8.86 8.35 6.65
C LEU A 163 8.12 7.40 5.69
N MET A 164 8.11 7.73 4.40
CA MET A 164 7.64 6.81 3.37
C MET A 164 8.76 5.82 3.04
N VAL A 165 8.47 4.53 2.99
CA VAL A 165 9.48 3.47 2.74
C VAL A 165 9.34 2.90 1.34
N SER A 166 10.45 2.86 0.57
CA SER A 166 10.54 2.01 -0.62
C SER A 166 11.05 0.65 -0.20
N TYR A 167 10.14 -0.30 0.03
CA TYR A 167 10.49 -1.70 0.27
C TYR A 167 10.85 -2.39 -1.05
N ARG A 168 11.48 -3.56 -0.97
CA ARG A 168 11.81 -4.38 -2.14
C ARG A 168 10.52 -4.88 -2.80
N LEU A 169 10.33 -4.46 -4.05
CA LEU A 169 9.21 -4.88 -4.88
C LEU A 169 9.42 -6.29 -5.44
N SER A 170 8.38 -7.11 -5.45
CA SER A 170 8.40 -8.49 -5.94
C SER A 170 8.52 -8.63 -7.46
N SER A 171 8.32 -7.53 -8.19
CA SER A 171 8.67 -7.43 -9.61
C SER A 171 10.19 -7.37 -9.85
N ASN A 172 10.98 -7.10 -8.81
CA ASN A 172 12.43 -7.08 -8.86
C ASN A 172 13.04 -8.37 -8.28
N PRO A 173 14.31 -8.67 -8.59
CA PRO A 173 15.05 -9.75 -7.93
C PRO A 173 15.02 -9.58 -6.40
N ASP A 174 14.97 -10.71 -5.68
CA ASP A 174 15.00 -10.77 -4.21
C ASP A 174 13.89 -10.00 -3.47
N GLY A 175 12.83 -9.56 -4.18
CA GLY A 175 11.71 -8.82 -3.63
C GLY A 175 10.44 -9.65 -3.37
N ARG A 176 10.47 -10.97 -3.60
CA ARG A 176 9.34 -11.87 -3.28
C ARG A 176 9.13 -11.96 -1.77
N PHE A 177 7.99 -12.50 -1.32
CA PHE A 177 7.82 -12.86 0.08
C PHE A 177 9.00 -13.71 0.59
N PRO A 178 9.59 -13.42 1.78
CA PRO A 178 9.18 -12.44 2.79
C PRO A 178 9.90 -11.07 2.74
N ALA A 179 10.49 -10.67 1.61
CA ALA A 179 11.33 -9.46 1.50
C ALA A 179 10.67 -8.20 2.08
N ALA A 180 9.42 -7.91 1.67
CA ALA A 180 8.70 -6.72 2.13
C ALA A 180 8.44 -6.73 3.66
N LEU A 181 8.24 -7.91 4.26
CA LEU A 181 8.11 -8.05 5.72
C LEU A 181 9.45 -7.82 6.42
N GLN A 182 10.55 -8.39 5.91
CA GLN A 182 11.89 -8.10 6.41
C GLN A 182 12.21 -6.60 6.35
N ASP A 183 11.79 -5.93 5.27
CA ASP A 183 12.00 -4.50 5.07
C ASP A 183 11.19 -3.67 6.05
N ALA A 184 9.99 -4.12 6.42
CA ALA A 184 9.19 -3.47 7.45
C ALA A 184 9.81 -3.58 8.84
N VAL A 185 10.33 -4.76 9.20
CA VAL A 185 11.11 -4.96 10.43
C VAL A 185 12.35 -4.07 10.42
N THR A 186 13.06 -4.02 9.29
CA THR A 186 14.25 -3.18 9.09
C THR A 186 13.94 -1.70 9.30
N ALA A 187 12.86 -1.19 8.69
CA ALA A 187 12.48 0.21 8.80
C ALA A 187 12.00 0.60 10.21
N LEU A 188 11.28 -0.30 10.90
CA LEU A 188 10.89 -0.08 12.30
C LEU A 188 12.11 0.01 13.21
N HIS A 189 13.09 -0.88 13.03
CA HIS A 189 14.34 -0.85 13.80
C HIS A 189 15.20 0.37 13.48
N TYR A 190 15.22 0.84 12.24
CA TYR A 190 15.88 2.09 11.88
C TYR A 190 15.34 3.29 12.68
N LEU A 191 14.02 3.42 12.82
CA LEU A 191 13.45 4.48 13.67
C LEU A 191 13.88 4.34 15.14
N ARG A 192 14.02 3.10 15.63
CA ARG A 192 14.54 2.84 16.97
C ARG A 192 16.00 3.24 17.13
N ASP A 193 16.83 2.99 16.12
CA ASP A 193 18.24 3.37 16.13
C ASP A 193 18.42 4.91 16.04
N LEU A 194 17.42 5.64 15.52
CA LEU A 194 17.32 7.11 15.63
C LEU A 194 16.86 7.60 17.02
N GLY A 195 16.57 6.70 17.96
CA GLY A 195 16.11 7.03 19.30
C GLY A 195 14.62 7.36 19.41
N ILE A 196 13.81 7.06 18.39
CA ILE A 196 12.37 7.30 18.43
C ILE A 196 11.71 6.20 19.27
N GLU A 197 10.94 6.60 20.28
CA GLU A 197 10.22 5.64 21.12
C GLU A 197 9.06 4.95 20.40
N TYR A 198 8.78 3.68 20.73
CA TYR A 198 7.69 2.92 20.09
C TYR A 198 6.33 3.59 20.30
N SER A 199 6.14 4.22 21.47
CA SER A 199 4.98 5.04 21.79
C SER A 199 4.85 6.30 20.93
N ASN A 200 5.88 6.68 20.18
CA ASN A 200 5.89 7.78 19.22
C ASN A 200 5.86 7.31 17.76
N ILE A 201 5.89 5.99 17.49
CA ILE A 201 5.83 5.43 16.14
C ILE A 201 4.39 5.02 15.85
N ILE A 202 3.87 5.46 14.72
CA ILE A 202 2.64 4.96 14.10
C ILE A 202 3.06 4.24 12.83
N VAL A 203 2.65 2.99 12.64
CA VAL A 203 2.92 2.28 11.39
C VAL A 203 1.72 2.41 10.45
N GLY A 204 1.98 2.80 9.21
CA GLY A 204 0.95 3.06 8.20
C GLY A 204 1.19 2.24 6.94
N GLY A 205 0.13 1.91 6.22
CA GLY A 205 0.30 1.37 4.89
C GLY A 205 -0.98 1.33 4.08
N ASP A 206 -0.88 1.62 2.79
CA ASP A 206 -1.98 1.58 1.85
C ASP A 206 -1.92 0.35 0.95
N SER A 207 -3.07 -0.28 0.66
CA SER A 207 -3.15 -1.44 -0.24
C SER A 207 -2.16 -2.56 0.14
N ALA A 208 -1.18 -2.87 -0.71
CA ALA A 208 -0.08 -3.80 -0.42
C ALA A 208 0.75 -3.37 0.80
N GLY A 209 0.96 -2.08 1.01
CA GLY A 209 1.58 -1.56 2.23
C GLY A 209 0.76 -1.86 3.49
N GLY A 210 -0.57 -1.84 3.38
CA GLY A 210 -1.47 -2.26 4.46
C GLY A 210 -1.31 -3.75 4.80
N ASN A 211 -1.06 -4.60 3.81
CA ASN A 211 -0.69 -6.01 4.00
C ASN A 211 0.63 -6.15 4.78
N ILE A 212 1.66 -5.39 4.37
CA ILE A 212 2.96 -5.36 5.03
C ILE A 212 2.80 -5.00 6.52
N VAL A 213 2.00 -3.98 6.84
CA VAL A 213 1.75 -3.58 8.22
C VAL A 213 1.03 -4.70 8.99
N ALA A 214 0.02 -5.34 8.41
CA ALA A 214 -0.66 -6.47 9.05
C ALA A 214 0.31 -7.62 9.38
N ALA A 215 1.19 -7.97 8.44
CA ALA A 215 2.23 -8.98 8.63
C ALA A 215 3.26 -8.56 9.69
N LEU A 216 3.68 -7.29 9.71
CA LEU A 216 4.57 -6.74 10.74
C LEU A 216 3.95 -6.84 12.13
N LEU A 217 2.68 -6.46 12.31
CA LEU A 217 2.01 -6.55 13.61
C LEU A 217 1.89 -8.00 14.08
N ARG A 218 1.61 -8.94 13.18
CA ARG A 218 1.63 -10.38 13.49
C ARG A 218 3.02 -10.82 13.94
N TYR A 219 4.06 -10.38 13.23
CA TYR A 219 5.45 -10.70 13.57
C TYR A 219 5.82 -10.23 14.99
N LEU A 220 5.47 -8.98 15.32
CA LEU A 220 5.69 -8.41 16.65
C LEU A 220 4.90 -9.16 17.73
N ALA A 221 3.67 -9.58 17.44
CA ALA A 221 2.85 -10.36 18.37
C ALA A 221 3.45 -11.74 18.66
N ILE A 222 3.94 -12.45 17.64
CA ILE A 222 4.55 -13.79 17.79
C ILE A 222 5.89 -13.72 18.53
N THR A 223 6.66 -12.67 18.30
CA THR A 223 7.98 -12.47 18.94
C THR A 223 7.89 -11.79 20.31
N ASP A 224 6.68 -11.42 20.75
CA ASP A 224 6.42 -10.56 21.92
C ASP A 224 7.29 -9.29 21.96
N ALA A 225 7.64 -8.78 20.77
CA ALA A 225 8.43 -7.57 20.63
C ALA A 225 7.57 -6.33 20.96
N PRO A 226 8.17 -5.24 21.48
CA PRO A 226 7.45 -3.99 21.66
C PRO A 226 6.87 -3.49 20.33
N GLY A 227 5.60 -3.06 20.37
CA GLY A 227 4.86 -2.61 19.20
C GLY A 227 4.73 -1.09 19.10
N PRO A 228 4.47 -0.55 17.89
CA PRO A 228 4.18 0.87 17.69
C PRO A 228 2.91 1.29 18.44
N ALA A 229 2.77 2.59 18.65
CA ALA A 229 1.66 3.22 19.36
C ALA A 229 0.30 2.92 18.73
N ALA A 230 0.24 2.85 17.40
CA ALA A 230 -0.94 2.53 16.63
C ALA A 230 -0.55 2.08 15.22
N ALA A 231 -1.51 1.49 14.50
CA ALA A 231 -1.41 1.16 13.09
C ALA A 231 -2.55 1.76 12.27
N LEU A 232 -2.25 2.30 11.10
CA LEU A 232 -3.21 2.90 10.16
C LEU A 232 -3.18 2.15 8.82
N LEU A 233 -4.21 1.36 8.55
CA LEU A 233 -4.30 0.53 7.34
C LEU A 233 -5.31 1.15 6.38
N TRP A 234 -4.84 1.55 5.20
CA TRP A 234 -5.64 2.26 4.20
C TRP A 234 -5.96 1.34 3.04
N SER A 235 -7.22 0.98 2.87
CA SER A 235 -7.69 0.02 1.86
C SER A 235 -6.79 -1.23 1.78
N PRO A 236 -6.48 -1.92 2.91
CA PRO A 236 -5.41 -2.92 2.96
C PRO A 236 -5.75 -4.15 2.11
N TRP A 237 -4.78 -4.64 1.35
CA TRP A 237 -4.94 -5.89 0.60
C TRP A 237 -4.73 -7.08 1.53
N THR A 238 -5.80 -7.76 1.92
CA THR A 238 -5.81 -8.76 3.01
C THR A 238 -6.09 -10.19 2.54
N ASP A 239 -6.43 -10.38 1.27
CA ASP A 239 -6.61 -11.68 0.62
C ASP A 239 -5.94 -11.70 -0.76
N LEU A 240 -4.65 -12.05 -0.77
CA LEU A 240 -3.87 -12.20 -2.00
C LEU A 240 -4.16 -13.56 -2.67
N ALA A 241 -4.47 -14.60 -1.89
CA ALA A 241 -4.83 -15.91 -2.41
C ALA A 241 -6.10 -15.85 -3.27
N GLY A 242 -7.13 -15.16 -2.80
CA GLY A 242 -8.37 -14.92 -3.56
C GLY A 242 -8.11 -14.19 -4.88
N SER A 243 -7.09 -13.33 -4.94
CA SER A 243 -6.71 -12.62 -6.16
C SER A 243 -6.08 -13.52 -7.24
N LEU A 244 -5.64 -14.73 -6.90
CA LEU A 244 -5.19 -15.74 -7.86
C LEU A 244 -6.35 -16.53 -8.48
N THR A 245 -7.59 -16.30 -8.03
CA THR A 245 -8.81 -16.85 -8.61
C THR A 245 -9.54 -15.71 -9.35
N PRO A 246 -9.30 -15.52 -10.66
CA PRO A 246 -9.74 -14.32 -11.37
C PRO A 246 -11.24 -14.04 -11.29
N GLU A 247 -12.05 -15.09 -11.16
CA GLU A 247 -13.50 -15.02 -11.01
C GLU A 247 -13.91 -14.13 -9.84
N VAL A 248 -13.21 -14.23 -8.70
CA VAL A 248 -13.45 -13.39 -7.50
C VAL A 248 -13.40 -11.90 -7.82
N LEU A 249 -12.46 -11.50 -8.68
CA LEU A 249 -12.28 -10.10 -9.06
C LEU A 249 -13.23 -9.69 -10.19
N TYR A 250 -13.53 -10.58 -11.14
CA TYR A 250 -14.42 -10.30 -12.26
C TYR A 250 -15.91 -10.29 -11.88
N GLU A 251 -16.29 -10.99 -10.83
CA GLU A 251 -17.67 -11.04 -10.31
C GLU A 251 -17.95 -9.95 -9.27
N SER A 252 -16.92 -9.25 -8.79
CA SER A 252 -17.09 -8.18 -7.81
C SER A 252 -18.07 -7.10 -8.31
N PRO A 253 -19.03 -6.67 -7.47
CA PRO A 253 -19.95 -5.57 -7.81
C PRO A 253 -19.21 -4.25 -8.02
N HIS A 254 -18.03 -4.11 -7.42
CA HIS A 254 -17.19 -2.91 -7.51
C HIS A 254 -16.22 -2.95 -8.71
N ARG A 255 -16.25 -4.00 -9.53
CA ARG A 255 -15.37 -4.14 -10.70
C ARG A 255 -15.48 -2.99 -11.69
N PHE A 256 -16.59 -2.23 -11.70
CA PHE A 256 -16.82 -1.13 -12.63
C PHE A 256 -16.57 0.23 -12.01
N THR A 257 -16.80 0.36 -10.70
CA THR A 257 -16.54 1.58 -9.95
C THR A 257 -15.06 1.72 -9.66
N ASP A 258 -14.38 0.65 -9.28
CA ASP A 258 -12.99 0.74 -8.86
C ASP A 258 -12.01 0.91 -10.04
N TYR A 259 -10.91 1.64 -9.80
CA TYR A 259 -9.84 1.80 -10.77
C TYR A 259 -8.88 0.61 -10.80
N ILE A 260 -8.88 -0.25 -9.78
CA ILE A 260 -8.02 -1.45 -9.74
C ILE A 260 -8.55 -2.49 -10.74
N PRO A 261 -7.84 -2.81 -11.82
CA PRO A 261 -8.22 -3.90 -12.70
C PRO A 261 -7.78 -5.24 -12.10
N ALA A 262 -8.54 -6.31 -12.34
CA ALA A 262 -8.23 -7.65 -11.83
C ALA A 262 -6.79 -8.10 -12.17
N GLN A 263 -6.32 -7.75 -13.37
CA GLN A 263 -4.98 -8.07 -13.86
C GLN A 263 -3.87 -7.49 -12.97
N PHE A 264 -4.11 -6.36 -12.29
CA PHE A 264 -3.13 -5.76 -11.40
C PHE A 264 -2.96 -6.56 -10.12
N ALA A 265 -4.06 -6.95 -9.49
CA ALA A 265 -4.04 -7.81 -8.32
C ALA A 265 -3.47 -9.20 -8.65
N ILE A 266 -3.83 -9.78 -9.81
CA ILE A 266 -3.28 -11.06 -10.28
C ILE A 266 -1.76 -10.96 -10.50
N TRP A 267 -1.28 -9.89 -11.15
CA TRP A 267 0.16 -9.69 -11.37
C TRP A 267 0.91 -9.57 -10.04
N GLY A 268 0.41 -8.74 -9.12
CA GLY A 268 0.98 -8.58 -7.78
C GLY A 268 1.05 -9.89 -6.99
N ALA A 269 -0.05 -10.64 -6.96
CA ALA A 269 -0.12 -11.90 -6.21
C ALA A 269 0.85 -12.95 -6.77
N ASN A 270 0.94 -13.07 -8.10
CA ASN A 270 1.90 -13.96 -8.75
C ASN A 270 3.36 -13.53 -8.50
N ALA A 271 3.64 -12.23 -8.48
CA ALA A 271 4.97 -11.72 -8.21
C ALA A 271 5.38 -11.96 -6.75
N TYR A 272 4.48 -11.69 -5.79
CA TYR A 272 4.70 -11.85 -4.36
C TYR A 272 4.85 -13.31 -3.92
N CYS A 273 4.27 -14.23 -4.68
CA CYS A 273 4.22 -15.66 -4.38
C CYS A 273 5.59 -16.26 -4.01
N PRO A 274 5.70 -16.98 -2.88
CA PRO A 274 6.94 -17.64 -2.47
C PRO A 274 7.27 -18.78 -3.45
N LYS A 275 8.54 -18.90 -3.86
CA LYS A 275 8.97 -19.95 -4.81
C LYS A 275 9.11 -21.32 -4.15
N ASN A 276 9.75 -21.37 -2.98
CA ASN A 276 10.07 -22.60 -2.23
C ASN A 276 9.90 -22.39 -0.71
N GLY A 277 9.04 -21.46 -0.32
CA GLY A 277 8.87 -21.04 1.07
C GLY A 277 7.99 -21.99 1.89
N PRO A 278 8.01 -21.88 3.23
CA PRO A 278 7.21 -22.73 4.12
C PRO A 278 5.71 -22.41 4.08
N VAL A 279 5.30 -21.36 3.37
CA VAL A 279 3.94 -20.81 3.41
C VAL A 279 3.31 -20.77 2.03
N SER A 280 2.01 -21.03 1.99
CA SER A 280 1.18 -20.83 0.80
C SER A 280 0.68 -19.38 0.73
N MET A 281 0.10 -19.00 -0.41
CA MET A 281 -0.56 -17.70 -0.57
C MET A 281 -1.71 -17.46 0.41
N ASP A 282 -2.35 -18.53 0.89
CA ASP A 282 -3.44 -18.50 1.88
C ASP A 282 -2.91 -18.44 3.33
N SER A 283 -1.60 -18.35 3.53
CA SER A 283 -1.04 -18.28 4.88
C SER A 283 -1.42 -16.98 5.60
N GLU A 284 -1.35 -17.04 6.93
CA GLU A 284 -1.62 -15.93 7.82
C GLU A 284 -0.69 -14.72 7.66
N TRP A 285 0.43 -14.91 6.96
CA TRP A 285 1.44 -13.89 6.64
C TRP A 285 1.15 -13.16 5.34
N ILE A 286 0.45 -13.81 4.41
CA ILE A 286 0.20 -13.31 3.06
C ILE A 286 -1.25 -12.86 2.90
N SER A 287 -2.21 -13.66 3.37
CA SER A 287 -3.65 -13.38 3.23
C SER A 287 -4.33 -13.31 4.61
N PRO A 288 -4.08 -12.26 5.42
CA PRO A 288 -4.52 -12.22 6.81
C PRO A 288 -6.05 -12.11 7.02
N ALA A 289 -6.87 -11.90 5.98
CA ALA A 289 -8.32 -11.68 6.11
C ALA A 289 -9.02 -12.74 6.98
N LYS A 290 -8.65 -14.02 6.81
CA LYS A 290 -9.22 -15.15 7.56
C LYS A 290 -8.39 -15.58 8.76
N HIS A 291 -7.25 -14.94 8.99
CA HIS A 291 -6.29 -15.31 10.01
C HIS A 291 -6.21 -14.19 11.03
N ARG A 292 -7.21 -14.09 11.90
CA ARG A 292 -7.16 -13.12 13.00
C ARG A 292 -6.03 -13.45 13.99
N PHE A 293 -5.51 -12.44 14.69
CA PHE A 293 -4.47 -12.58 15.70
C PHE A 293 -4.63 -11.52 16.79
N TYR A 294 -4.07 -11.79 17.96
CA TYR A 294 -3.98 -10.79 19.02
C TYR A 294 -2.83 -9.82 18.76
N THR A 295 -3.03 -8.53 19.03
CA THR A 295 -1.97 -7.53 19.03
C THR A 295 -2.18 -6.50 20.12
N LYS A 296 -1.07 -6.02 20.70
CA LYS A 296 -1.05 -4.91 21.67
C LYS A 296 -1.25 -3.56 20.97
N THR A 297 -0.99 -3.47 19.66
CA THR A 297 -1.09 -2.24 18.87
C THR A 297 -2.53 -2.01 18.42
N PRO A 298 -3.16 -0.88 18.80
CA PRO A 298 -4.46 -0.48 18.25
C PRO A 298 -4.39 -0.31 16.74
N ILE A 299 -5.43 -0.74 16.02
CA ILE A 299 -5.49 -0.69 14.55
C ILE A 299 -6.70 0.12 14.10
N TRP A 300 -6.46 1.14 13.28
CA TRP A 300 -7.47 1.79 12.48
C TRP A 300 -7.40 1.27 11.05
N ILE A 301 -8.55 0.90 10.50
CA ILE A 301 -8.68 0.30 9.18
C ILE A 301 -9.66 1.13 8.38
N GLN A 302 -9.29 1.52 7.17
CA GLN A 302 -10.18 2.15 6.22
C GLN A 302 -10.37 1.26 4.99
N GLY A 303 -11.60 1.18 4.51
CA GLY A 303 -11.95 0.64 3.20
C GLY A 303 -13.17 1.38 2.65
N ASN A 304 -13.20 1.68 1.37
CA ASN A 304 -14.22 2.54 0.76
C ASN A 304 -15.37 1.77 0.10
N GLY A 305 -16.53 2.41 0.03
CA GLY A 305 -17.76 1.76 -0.44
C GLY A 305 -17.77 1.34 -1.91
N GLN A 306 -16.84 1.84 -2.74
CA GLN A 306 -16.79 1.53 -4.18
C GLN A 306 -15.51 0.79 -4.61
N GLU A 307 -14.79 0.17 -3.67
CA GLU A 307 -13.53 -0.53 -3.95
C GLU A 307 -13.67 -2.06 -4.01
N ILE A 308 -12.86 -2.69 -4.85
CA ILE A 308 -12.88 -4.13 -5.11
C ILE A 308 -12.43 -4.96 -3.91
N LEU A 309 -11.65 -4.36 -3.00
CA LEU A 309 -11.12 -5.01 -1.80
C LEU A 309 -12.03 -4.86 -0.57
N LEU A 310 -13.17 -4.16 -0.67
CA LEU A 310 -13.98 -3.82 0.50
C LEU A 310 -14.37 -5.03 1.35
N GLU A 311 -14.78 -6.12 0.72
CA GLU A 311 -15.28 -7.30 1.44
C GLU A 311 -14.18 -8.02 2.23
N GLN A 312 -12.98 -8.19 1.65
CA GLN A 312 -11.84 -8.76 2.39
C GLN A 312 -11.37 -7.83 3.52
N ILE A 313 -11.46 -6.51 3.34
CA ILE A 313 -11.13 -5.53 4.39
C ILE A 313 -12.12 -5.61 5.56
N LYS A 314 -13.42 -5.72 5.26
CA LYS A 314 -14.44 -5.95 6.28
C LYS A 314 -14.23 -7.28 7.00
N GLU A 315 -13.91 -8.34 6.27
CA GLU A 315 -13.62 -9.66 6.85
C GLU A 315 -12.43 -9.57 7.83
N PHE A 316 -11.32 -8.97 7.40
CA PHE A 316 -10.15 -8.72 8.25
C PHE A 316 -10.50 -7.88 9.49
N SER A 317 -11.18 -6.75 9.30
CA SER A 317 -11.54 -5.82 10.38
C SER A 317 -12.44 -6.48 11.42
N ASN A 318 -13.50 -7.17 10.98
CA ASN A 318 -14.41 -7.89 11.87
C ASN A 318 -13.71 -9.05 12.58
N GLY A 319 -12.87 -9.80 11.84
CA GLY A 319 -12.07 -10.89 12.39
C GLY A 319 -11.14 -10.42 13.51
N MET A 320 -10.41 -9.33 13.29
CA MET A 320 -9.52 -8.72 14.28
C MET A 320 -10.28 -8.12 15.47
N LYS A 321 -11.43 -7.50 15.25
CA LYS A 321 -12.29 -6.95 16.30
C LYS A 321 -12.87 -8.05 17.20
N GLY A 322 -13.08 -9.24 16.66
CA GLY A 322 -13.55 -10.41 17.40
C GLY A 322 -12.50 -11.11 18.26
N VAL A 323 -11.24 -10.66 18.26
CA VAL A 323 -10.19 -11.17 19.15
C VAL A 323 -10.20 -10.34 20.44
N GLU A 324 -10.33 -11.02 21.58
CA GLU A 324 -10.31 -10.38 22.89
C GLU A 324 -9.02 -9.56 23.11
N GLY A 325 -9.17 -8.33 23.61
CA GLY A 325 -8.07 -7.40 23.87
C GLY A 325 -7.62 -6.54 22.68
N ASN A 326 -8.01 -6.87 21.45
CA ASN A 326 -7.71 -6.02 20.29
C ASN A 326 -8.54 -4.72 20.32
N LYS A 327 -7.91 -3.60 19.95
CA LYS A 327 -8.58 -2.30 19.74
C LYS A 327 -8.63 -2.00 18.24
N ILE A 328 -9.79 -2.25 17.62
CA ILE A 328 -9.98 -2.08 16.17
C ILE A 328 -11.04 -1.00 15.89
N ALA A 329 -10.69 -0.04 15.04
CA ALA A 329 -11.62 0.92 14.46
C ALA A 329 -11.73 0.71 12.94
N PHE A 330 -12.92 0.92 12.39
CA PHE A 330 -13.18 0.85 10.96
C PHE A 330 -13.81 2.14 10.46
N HIS A 331 -13.30 2.68 9.36
CA HIS A 331 -13.81 3.87 8.67
C HIS A 331 -14.09 3.55 7.19
N SER A 332 -15.09 4.20 6.62
CA SER A 332 -15.41 4.03 5.20
C SER A 332 -15.99 5.31 4.61
N GLU A 333 -15.50 5.68 3.44
CA GLU A 333 -16.12 6.71 2.59
C GLU A 333 -17.00 6.00 1.55
N GLU A 334 -18.33 6.15 1.67
CA GLU A 334 -19.34 5.37 0.91
C GLU A 334 -19.14 5.42 -0.61
N ILE A 335 -18.74 6.58 -1.14
CA ILE A 335 -18.65 6.82 -2.58
C ILE A 335 -17.24 6.67 -3.14
N ALA A 336 -16.23 6.51 -2.30
CA ALA A 336 -14.84 6.51 -2.72
C ALA A 336 -14.42 5.16 -3.30
N THR A 337 -13.42 5.20 -4.19
CA THR A 337 -12.75 4.00 -4.73
C THR A 337 -11.60 3.56 -3.83
N HIS A 338 -10.86 2.53 -4.25
CA HIS A 338 -9.66 2.06 -3.56
C HIS A 338 -8.68 3.21 -3.28
N ASP A 339 -8.03 3.19 -2.12
CA ASP A 339 -6.78 3.91 -1.84
C ASP A 339 -6.80 5.43 -2.16
N ILE A 340 -7.83 6.11 -1.66
CA ILE A 340 -7.93 7.56 -1.77
C ILE A 340 -6.81 8.31 -1.04
N LEU A 341 -6.09 7.66 -0.11
CA LEU A 341 -4.89 8.24 0.51
C LEU A 341 -3.80 8.46 -0.54
N LEU A 342 -3.56 7.49 -1.42
CA LEU A 342 -2.54 7.58 -2.45
C LEU A 342 -2.99 8.36 -3.68
N VAL A 343 -4.24 8.16 -4.13
CA VAL A 343 -4.70 8.66 -5.44
C VAL A 343 -5.90 9.59 -5.40
N GLY A 344 -6.32 10.07 -4.22
CA GLY A 344 -7.47 10.98 -4.08
C GLY A 344 -7.37 12.24 -4.96
N ASN A 345 -6.18 12.82 -5.07
CA ASN A 345 -5.89 13.97 -5.95
C ASN A 345 -6.01 13.67 -7.45
N VAL A 346 -5.70 12.45 -7.87
CA VAL A 346 -5.83 12.00 -9.26
C VAL A 346 -7.28 11.66 -9.59
N THR A 347 -7.95 10.99 -8.66
CA THR A 347 -9.30 10.44 -8.85
C THR A 347 -10.42 11.42 -8.52
N GLY A 348 -10.11 12.57 -7.91
CA GLY A 348 -11.12 13.56 -7.53
C GLY A 348 -11.83 13.26 -6.20
N PHE A 349 -11.21 12.45 -5.33
CA PHE A 349 -11.69 12.10 -3.99
C PHE A 349 -10.86 12.78 -2.89
N GLU A 350 -10.34 13.99 -3.14
CA GLU A 350 -9.50 14.71 -2.19
C GLU A 350 -10.23 15.00 -0.87
N LYS A 351 -11.53 15.30 -0.95
CA LYS A 351 -12.36 15.57 0.22
C LYS A 351 -12.48 14.33 1.11
N GLU A 352 -12.79 13.19 0.50
CA GLU A 352 -12.94 11.90 1.17
C GLU A 352 -11.60 11.44 1.78
N ALA A 353 -10.47 11.69 1.09
CA ALA A 353 -9.14 11.41 1.61
C ALA A 353 -8.83 12.24 2.86
N ILE A 354 -9.08 13.56 2.81
CA ILE A 354 -8.88 14.46 3.95
C ILE A 354 -9.80 14.07 5.12
N ASN A 355 -11.06 13.74 4.86
CA ASN A 355 -12.00 13.27 5.89
C ASN A 355 -11.47 12.02 6.60
N SER A 356 -11.00 11.04 5.83
CA SER A 356 -10.48 9.78 6.37
C SER A 356 -9.25 9.99 7.25
N VAL A 357 -8.33 10.87 6.83
CA VAL A 357 -7.12 11.18 7.62
C VAL A 357 -7.45 11.97 8.88
N LYS A 358 -8.42 12.89 8.84
CA LYS A 358 -8.92 13.57 10.05
C LYS A 358 -9.58 12.60 11.01
N ALA A 359 -10.40 11.67 10.52
CA ALA A 359 -11.03 10.65 11.35
C ALA A 359 -9.98 9.73 12.02
N ALA A 360 -8.93 9.34 11.29
CA ALA A 360 -7.81 8.59 11.85
C ALA A 360 -7.07 9.40 12.94
N ALA A 361 -6.81 10.69 12.71
CA ALA A 361 -6.17 11.56 13.70
C ALA A 361 -7.03 11.76 14.96
N GLU A 362 -8.34 11.95 14.80
CA GLU A 362 -9.30 12.03 15.91
C GLU A 362 -9.33 10.74 16.73
N TRP A 363 -9.29 9.58 16.07
CA TRP A 363 -9.21 8.28 16.73
C TRP A 363 -7.89 8.10 17.49
N LEU A 364 -6.75 8.49 16.90
CA LEU A 364 -5.45 8.44 17.57
C LEU A 364 -5.41 9.28 18.86
N ASN A 365 -6.09 10.43 18.88
CA ASN A 365 -6.17 11.29 20.06
C ASN A 365 -7.02 10.70 21.21
N GLN A 366 -7.74 9.60 20.97
CA GLN A 366 -8.57 8.91 21.96
C GLN A 366 -7.87 7.69 22.60
N LEU A 367 -6.68 7.31 22.10
CA LEU A 367 -5.86 6.21 22.62
C LEU A 367 -5.08 6.63 23.86
#